data_AF-A0A7X8L5N7-F1
#
_entry.id   AF-A0A7X8L5N7-F1
#
_cell.length_a   1.000
_cell.length_b   1.000
_cell.length_c   1.000
_cell.angle_alpha   90.00
_cell.angle_beta   90.00
_cell.angle_gamma   90.00
#
_symmetry.space_group_name_H-M   'P 1'
#
loop_
_entity.id
_entity.type
_entity.pdbx_description
1 polymer ?
#
loop_
_entity_poly.entity_id
_entity_poly.type
_entity_poly.pdbx_seq_one_letter_code
_entity_poly.pdbx_strand_id
1 'polypeptide(L)' 'IIERDLMKILPRSEWANFSHYLVYHGREICQARRPKCEICSIMPYCLYGNKNIK' A
#
# COMPACT_ATOMS: atom_id res chain seq x y z
N ILE A 1 -13.28 -5.01 -9.92
CA ILE A 1 -13.11 -3.72 -9.21
C ILE A 1 -12.33 -4.05 -7.95
N ILE A 2 -11.20 -3.36 -7.71
CA ILE A 2 -10.27 -3.65 -6.60
C ILE A 2 -10.99 -3.68 -5.24
N GLU A 3 -11.97 -2.80 -5.04
CA GLU A 3 -12.81 -2.75 -3.84
C GLU A 3 -13.43 -4.11 -3.47
N ARG A 4 -14.00 -4.84 -4.45
CA ARG A 4 -14.65 -6.14 -4.21
C ARG A 4 -13.67 -7.21 -3.77
N ASP A 5 -12.42 -7.11 -4.22
CA ASP A 5 -11.38 -8.05 -3.83
C ASP A 5 -10.88 -7.74 -2.41
N LEU A 6 -10.77 -6.45 -2.05
CA LEU A 6 -10.46 -6.04 -0.68
C LEU A 6 -11.55 -6.45 0.32
N MET A 7 -12.84 -6.34 -0.06
CA MET A 7 -13.96 -6.75 0.80
C MET A 7 -13.94 -8.25 1.16
N LYS A 8 -13.31 -9.11 0.35
CA LYS A 8 -13.18 -10.55 0.62
C LYS A 8 -12.06 -10.87 1.62
N ILE A 9 -11.10 -9.96 1.76
CA ILE A 9 -9.88 -10.16 2.57
C ILE A 9 -9.99 -9.43 3.91
N LEU A 10 -10.59 -8.24 3.91
CA LEU A 10 -10.64 -7.36 5.06
C LEU A 10 -11.97 -7.49 5.82
N PRO A 11 -11.94 -7.52 7.16
CA PRO A 11 -13.14 -7.38 7.98
C PRO A 11 -13.89 -6.08 7.64
N ARG A 12 -15.23 -6.14 7.67
CA ARG A 12 -16.08 -4.99 7.30
C ARG A 12 -15.84 -3.74 8.15
N SER A 13 -15.44 -3.90 9.40
CA SER A 13 -15.07 -2.79 10.29
C SER A 13 -13.87 -1.99 9.80
N GLU A 14 -12.97 -2.61 9.02
CA GLU A 14 -11.70 -2.01 8.62
C GLU A 14 -11.73 -1.35 7.24
N TRP A 15 -12.83 -1.45 6.48
CA TRP A 15 -12.84 -0.98 5.08
C TRP A 15 -12.53 0.51 4.94
N ALA A 16 -13.09 1.34 5.83
CA ALA A 16 -12.86 2.78 5.83
C ALA A 16 -11.42 3.12 6.24
N ASN A 17 -10.94 2.52 7.33
CA ASN A 17 -9.58 2.73 7.84
C ASN A 17 -8.54 2.29 6.82
N PHE A 18 -8.73 1.13 6.19
CA PHE A 18 -7.80 0.61 5.20
C PHE A 18 -7.70 1.52 3.97
N SER A 19 -8.83 2.07 3.53
CA SER A 19 -8.84 3.06 2.45
C SER A 19 -8.02 4.30 2.81
N HIS A 20 -8.18 4.81 4.03
CA HIS A 20 -7.33 5.91 4.52
C HIS A 20 -5.85 5.52 4.58
N TYR A 21 -5.52 4.33 5.08
CA TYR A 21 -4.14 3.85 5.14
C TYR A 21 -3.48 3.80 3.76
N LEU A 22 -4.19 3.31 2.74
CA LEU A 22 -3.67 3.31 1.37
C LEU A 22 -3.42 4.72 0.83
N VAL A 23 -4.35 5.66 1.08
CA VAL A 23 -4.21 7.06 0.66
C VAL A 23 -3.02 7.72 1.36
N TYR A 24 -2.90 7.58 2.68
CA TYR A 24 -1.78 8.13 3.44
C TYR A 24 -0.44 7.52 3.01
N HIS A 25 -0.40 6.19 2.87
CA HIS A 25 0.80 5.50 2.42
C HIS A 25 1.23 5.95 1.02
N GLY A 26 0.29 6.09 0.08
CA GLY A 26 0.57 6.58 -1.26
C GLY A 26 1.08 8.03 -1.31
N ARG A 27 0.60 8.89 -0.41
CA ARG A 27 1.01 10.30 -0.34
C ARG A 27 2.39 10.49 0.31
N GLU A 28 2.66 9.76 1.39
CA GLU A 28 3.86 9.98 2.20
C GLU A 28 5.04 9.09 1.82
N ILE A 29 4.76 7.84 1.38
CA ILE A 29 5.76 6.79 1.13
C ILE A 29 5.76 6.33 -0.32
N CYS A 30 4.67 5.74 -0.82
CA CYS A 30 4.57 5.15 -2.16
C CYS A 30 4.18 6.18 -3.23
N GLN A 31 4.93 7.28 -3.29
CA GLN A 31 4.68 8.40 -4.21
C GLN A 31 4.85 7.99 -5.68
N ALA A 32 3.98 8.51 -6.55
CA ALA A 32 3.90 8.08 -7.95
C ALA A 32 5.19 8.24 -8.78
N ARG A 33 6.02 9.26 -8.48
CA ARG A 33 7.26 9.54 -9.23
C ARG A 33 8.52 9.01 -8.55
N ARG A 34 8.63 9.13 -7.23
CA ARG A 34 9.81 8.77 -6.44
C ARG A 34 9.38 8.18 -5.10
N PRO A 35 9.00 6.89 -5.06
CA PRO A 35 8.57 6.26 -3.82
C PRO A 35 9.75 6.11 -2.86
N LYS A 36 9.50 6.34 -1.57
CA LYS A 36 10.49 6.22 -0.48
C LYS A 36 10.58 4.76 0.00
N CYS A 37 10.93 3.86 -0.91
CA CYS A 37 10.92 2.42 -0.64
C CYS A 37 11.90 1.99 0.48
N GLU A 38 13.01 2.72 0.69
CA GLU A 38 14.01 2.44 1.75
C GLU A 38 13.45 2.52 3.17
N ILE A 39 12.44 3.36 3.40
CA ILE A 39 11.78 3.54 4.71
C ILE A 39 10.40 2.89 4.75
N CYS A 40 10.02 2.13 3.73
CA CYS A 40 8.69 1.54 3.63
C CYS A 40 8.56 0.31 4.53
N SER A 41 7.62 0.34 5.47
CA SER A 41 7.40 -0.76 6.43
C SER A 41 6.90 -2.06 5.78
N ILE A 42 6.25 -1.97 4.61
CA ILE A 42 5.75 -3.13 3.85
C ILE A 42 6.70 -3.55 2.73
N MET A 43 7.92 -2.99 2.70
CA MET A 43 8.95 -3.28 1.69
C MET A 43 9.23 -4.78 1.52
N PRO A 44 9.33 -5.60 2.58
CA PRO A 44 9.53 -7.05 2.45
C PRO A 44 8.44 -7.76 1.63
N TYR A 45 7.23 -7.20 1.58
CA TYR A 45 6.09 -7.76 0.85
C TYR A 45 5.84 -7.07 -0.50
N CYS A 46 6.62 -6.04 -0.85
CA CYS A 46 6.41 -5.22 -2.03
C CYS A 46 7.18 -5.74 -3.25
N LEU A 47 6.49 -6.29 -4.25
CA LEU A 47 7.12 -6.76 -5.49
C LEU A 47 7.79 -5.64 -6.30
N TYR A 48 7.24 -4.43 -6.27
CA TYR A 48 7.81 -3.29 -6.99
C TYR A 48 9.12 -2.83 -6.33
N GLY A 49 9.12 -2.60 -5.02
CA GLY A 49 10.32 -2.16 -4.31
C GLY A 49 11.46 -3.17 -4.45
N ASN A 50 11.18 -4.48 -4.35
CA ASN A 50 12.20 -5.53 -4.41
C ASN A 50 12.85 -5.64 -5.79
N LYS A 51 12.18 -5.16 -6.84
CA LYS A 51 12.73 -5.14 -8.20
C LYS A 51 13.50 -3.86 -8.53
N ASN A 52 13.14 -2.74 -7.88
CA ASN A 52 13.62 -1.40 -8.24
C ASN A 52 14.65 -0.82 -7.26
N ILE A 53 14.69 -1.31 -6.02
CA ILE A 53 15.83 -1.14 -5.10
C ILE A 53 16.75 -2.34 -5.33
N LYS A 54 17.77 -2.16 -6.17
CA LYS A 54 18.96 -3.00 -6.19
C LYS A 54 20.11 -2.19 -5.64
#